data_AF-A0A0B8QML2-F1
#
_entry.id   AF-A0A0B8QML2-F1
#
_cell.length_a   1.000
_cell.length_b   1.000
_cell.length_c   1.000
_cell.angle_alpha   90.00
_cell.angle_beta   90.00
_cell.angle_gamma   90.00
#
_symmetry.space_group_name_H-M   'P 1'
#
loop_
_entity.id
_entity.type
_entity.pdbx_description
1 polymer ?
#
loop_
_entity_poly.entity_id
_entity_poly.type
_entity_poly.pdbx_seq_one_letter_code
_entity_poly.pdbx_strand_id
1 'polypeptide(L)'
;MPPPFLYRILDAPVTLLIAVMLVSTPLLLWCAWTLSQPARRLEQAAKRVTRGEFEVDPSLEQGTKEFKQAGESFNQMVLSVNQMVSGQQKMLSDISHELRSPLTRLRMANALATRKQGNSKELERIETEAERLEQMIRDLLDLSRMQIDSHHNRELLS
;
A
#
# COMPACT_ATOMS: atom_id res chain seq x y z
N MET A 1 -7.78 -53.01 35.98
CA MET A 1 -6.74 -52.54 36.93
C MET A 1 -6.00 -51.38 36.28
N PRO A 2 -6.15 -50.13 36.77
CA PRO A 2 -5.38 -49.01 36.24
C PRO A 2 -3.88 -49.27 36.47
N PRO A 3 -3.01 -48.86 35.53
CA PRO A 3 -1.60 -49.21 35.57
C PRO A 3 -0.85 -48.54 36.74
N PRO A 4 0.14 -49.22 37.36
CA PRO A 4 0.77 -48.83 38.62
C PRO A 4 1.59 -47.53 38.58
N PHE A 5 1.84 -46.97 37.39
CA PHE A 5 2.53 -45.68 37.25
C PHE A 5 1.67 -44.48 37.68
N LEU A 6 0.33 -44.60 37.61
CA LEU A 6 -0.58 -43.50 37.95
C LEU A 6 -0.55 -43.15 39.44
N TYR A 7 -0.46 -44.15 40.32
CA TYR A 7 -0.38 -43.94 41.77
C TYR A 7 0.97 -43.35 42.20
N ARG A 8 2.07 -43.80 41.58
CA ARG A 8 3.42 -43.29 41.88
C ARG A 8 3.65 -41.83 41.47
N ILE A 9 2.92 -41.35 40.46
CA ILE A 9 2.90 -39.93 40.06
C ILE A 9 2.07 -39.07 41.03
N LEU A 10 1.02 -39.64 41.65
CA LEU A 10 0.17 -38.94 42.61
C LEU A 10 0.81 -38.79 44.01
N ASP A 11 1.64 -39.75 44.43
CA ASP A 11 2.22 -39.78 45.78
C ASP A 11 3.45 -38.89 45.97
N ALA A 12 4.06 -38.38 44.88
CA ALA A 12 5.26 -37.56 44.93
C ALA A 12 5.05 -36.22 44.21
N PRO A 13 4.90 -35.09 44.94
CA PRO A 13 4.55 -33.79 44.34
C PRO A 13 5.61 -33.28 43.36
N VAL A 14 6.87 -33.69 43.52
CA VAL A 14 7.99 -33.34 42.63
C VAL A 14 7.85 -34.00 41.25
N THR A 15 7.44 -35.27 41.18
CA THR A 15 7.24 -35.97 39.91
C THR A 15 6.06 -35.39 39.12
N LEU A 16 5.00 -34.98 39.80
CA LEU A 16 3.88 -34.27 39.18
C LEU A 16 4.35 -32.93 38.60
N LEU A 17 5.15 -32.17 39.34
CA LEU A 17 5.71 -30.88 38.89
C LEU A 17 6.60 -31.07 37.64
N ILE A 18 7.50 -32.06 37.65
CA ILE A 18 8.34 -32.38 36.49
C ILE A 18 7.49 -32.81 35.29
N ALA A 19 6.48 -33.66 35.49
CA ALA A 19 5.60 -34.08 34.40
C ALA A 19 4.83 -32.91 33.79
N VAL A 20 4.27 -32.01 34.61
CA VAL A 20 3.60 -30.79 34.15
C VAL A 20 4.56 -29.88 33.41
N MET A 21 5.79 -29.68 33.92
CA MET A 21 6.80 -28.86 33.26
C MET A 21 7.19 -29.44 31.89
N LEU A 22 7.39 -30.75 31.81
CA LEU A 22 7.82 -31.45 30.60
C LEU A 22 6.75 -31.44 29.51
N VAL A 23 5.46 -31.36 29.89
CA VAL A 23 4.35 -31.23 28.94
C VAL A 23 4.05 -29.76 28.60
N SER A 24 4.01 -28.86 29.59
CA SER A 24 3.63 -27.46 29.38
C SER A 24 4.65 -26.67 28.57
N THR A 25 5.95 -26.90 28.79
CA THR A 25 7.03 -26.19 28.09
C THR A 25 6.97 -26.36 26.57
N PRO A 26 6.96 -27.58 25.99
CA PRO A 26 6.86 -27.75 24.54
C PRO A 26 5.52 -27.26 23.98
N LEU A 27 4.44 -27.36 24.76
CA LEU A 27 3.11 -26.91 24.35
C LEU A 27 3.05 -25.37 24.24
N LEU A 28 3.66 -24.65 25.19
CA LEU A 28 3.81 -23.20 25.13
C LEU A 28 4.71 -22.76 23.98
N LEU A 29 5.84 -23.45 23.76
CA LEU A 29 6.73 -23.17 22.64
C LEU A 29 6.03 -23.38 21.28
N TRP A 30 5.28 -24.48 21.14
CA TRP A 30 4.48 -24.76 19.95
C TRP A 30 3.45 -23.65 19.71
N CYS A 31 2.70 -23.29 20.75
CA CYS A 31 1.69 -22.24 20.65
C CYS A 31 2.31 -20.89 20.25
N ALA A 32 3.42 -20.51 20.90
CA ALA A 32 4.16 -19.30 20.57
C ALA A 32 4.63 -19.29 19.10
N TRP A 33 5.11 -20.42 18.59
CA TRP A 33 5.59 -20.51 17.21
C TRP A 33 4.45 -20.42 16.19
N THR A 34 3.33 -21.10 16.45
CA THR A 34 2.13 -21.05 15.58
C THR A 34 1.50 -19.67 15.50
N LEU A 35 1.61 -18.87 16.56
CA LEU A 35 1.06 -17.50 16.60
C LEU A 35 2.04 -16.46 16.03
N SER A 36 3.34 -16.63 16.28
CA SER A 36 4.36 -15.68 15.85
C SER A 36 4.58 -15.67 14.35
N GLN A 37 4.46 -16.83 13.69
CA GLN A 37 4.68 -16.92 12.25
C GLN A 37 3.66 -16.10 11.41
N PRO A 38 2.33 -16.27 11.57
CA PRO A 38 1.36 -15.48 10.81
C PRO A 38 1.42 -13.99 11.16
N ALA A 39 1.69 -13.63 12.42
CA ALA A 39 1.89 -12.24 12.82
C ALA A 39 3.07 -11.57 12.07
N ARG A 40 4.21 -12.28 11.94
CA ARG A 40 5.36 -11.79 11.17
C ARG A 40 5.05 -11.63 9.68
N ARG A 41 4.21 -12.49 9.09
CA ARG A 41 3.79 -12.34 7.68
C ARG A 41 2.95 -11.07 7.49
N LEU A 42 2.00 -10.81 8.38
CA LEU A 42 1.22 -9.57 8.37
C LEU A 42 2.11 -8.33 8.51
N GLU A 43 3.10 -8.37 9.41
CA GLU A 43 4.07 -7.28 9.57
C GLU A 43 4.88 -7.04 8.29
N GLN A 44 5.33 -8.11 7.63
CA GLN A 44 6.06 -8.02 6.36
C GLN A 44 5.18 -7.47 5.24
N ALA A 45 3.93 -7.93 5.13
CA ALA A 45 2.97 -7.42 4.17
C ALA A 45 2.66 -5.94 4.42
N ALA A 46 2.44 -5.52 5.67
CA ALA A 46 2.28 -4.12 6.02
C ALA A 46 3.49 -3.27 5.63
N LYS A 47 4.72 -3.78 5.86
CA LYS A 47 5.95 -3.11 5.43
C LYS A 47 6.04 -2.95 3.91
N ARG A 48 5.59 -3.93 3.13
CA ARG A 48 5.50 -3.81 1.65
C ARG A 48 4.52 -2.72 1.23
N VAL A 49 3.34 -2.66 1.85
CA VAL A 49 2.35 -1.59 1.60
C VAL A 49 2.92 -0.21 1.92
N THR A 50 3.71 -0.05 2.99
CA THR A 50 4.37 1.25 3.29
C THR A 50 5.42 1.66 2.26
N ARG A 51 5.91 0.72 1.44
CA ARG A 51 6.81 0.97 0.32
C ARG A 51 6.05 1.23 -0.98
N GLY A 52 4.71 1.19 -0.96
CA GLY A 52 3.80 1.35 -2.09
C GLY A 52 3.60 0.10 -2.93
N GLU A 53 4.01 -1.07 -2.42
CA GLU A 53 3.69 -2.36 -3.03
C GLU A 53 2.27 -2.76 -2.59
N PHE A 54 1.28 -2.47 -3.44
CA PHE A 54 -0.13 -2.77 -3.15
C PHE A 54 -0.56 -4.11 -3.74
N GLU A 55 0.17 -5.16 -3.39
CA GLU A 55 -0.12 -6.53 -3.82
C GLU A 55 -0.81 -7.35 -2.73
N VAL A 56 -1.77 -8.16 -3.17
CA VAL A 56 -2.49 -9.11 -2.31
C VAL A 56 -1.57 -10.27 -1.99
N ASP A 57 -1.51 -10.70 -0.74
CA ASP A 57 -0.72 -11.85 -0.32
C ASP A 57 -1.63 -13.00 0.18
N PRO A 58 -1.83 -14.05 -0.62
CA PRO A 58 -2.64 -15.21 -0.23
C PRO A 58 -2.07 -16.00 0.98
N SER A 59 -0.79 -15.82 1.31
CA SER A 59 -0.17 -16.50 2.45
C SER A 59 -0.64 -15.95 3.81
N LEU A 60 -1.28 -14.78 3.82
CA LEU A 60 -1.91 -14.16 4.99
C LEU A 60 -3.26 -14.80 5.34
N GLU A 61 -3.92 -15.44 4.36
CA GLU A 61 -5.23 -16.09 4.53
C GLU A 61 -5.09 -17.54 5.07
N GLN A 62 -3.88 -17.90 5.51
CA GLN A 62 -3.55 -19.20 6.06
C GLN A 62 -3.37 -19.12 7.58
N GLY A 63 -3.65 -20.21 8.29
CA GLY A 63 -3.46 -20.30 9.74
C GLY A 63 -4.77 -20.46 10.50
N THR A 64 -4.82 -19.95 11.74
CA THR A 64 -6.05 -20.00 12.54
C THR A 64 -7.14 -19.10 11.93
N LYS A 65 -8.38 -19.32 12.35
CA LYS A 65 -9.54 -18.59 11.83
C LYS A 65 -9.37 -17.07 11.95
N GLU A 66 -8.81 -16.63 13.07
CA GLU A 66 -8.58 -15.22 13.40
C GLU A 66 -7.56 -14.58 12.46
N PHE A 67 -6.44 -15.26 12.21
CA PHE A 67 -5.41 -14.76 11.28
C PHE A 67 -5.88 -14.79 9.84
N LYS A 68 -6.62 -15.82 9.44
CA LYS A 68 -7.24 -15.87 8.11
C LYS A 68 -8.16 -14.66 7.89
N GLN A 69 -9.05 -14.37 8.83
CA GLN A 69 -9.95 -13.22 8.73
C GLN A 69 -9.20 -11.88 8.73
N ALA A 70 -8.12 -11.76 9.52
CA ALA A 70 -7.25 -10.59 9.50
C ALA A 70 -6.51 -10.43 8.17
N GLY A 71 -6.03 -11.53 7.59
CA GLY A 71 -5.37 -11.57 6.28
C GLY A 71 -6.32 -11.18 5.15
N GLU A 72 -7.54 -11.73 5.13
CA GLU A 72 -8.59 -11.35 4.18
C GLU A 72 -8.92 -9.85 4.27
N SER A 73 -9.10 -9.34 5.50
CA SER A 73 -9.38 -7.92 5.73
C SER A 73 -8.21 -7.02 5.30
N PHE A 74 -6.98 -7.45 5.56
CA PHE A 74 -5.76 -6.76 5.13
C PHE A 74 -5.67 -6.73 3.60
N ASN A 75 -5.89 -7.85 2.93
CA ASN A 75 -5.88 -7.94 1.48
C ASN A 75 -6.95 -7.03 0.85
N GLN A 76 -8.15 -6.98 1.42
CA GLN A 76 -9.20 -6.07 0.98
C GLN A 76 -8.82 -4.60 1.17
N MET A 77 -8.15 -4.26 2.27
CA MET A 77 -7.60 -2.93 2.49
C MET A 77 -6.57 -2.57 1.41
N VAL A 78 -5.64 -3.48 1.10
CA VAL A 78 -4.64 -3.27 0.04
C VAL A 78 -5.29 -3.00 -1.32
N LEU A 79 -6.29 -3.79 -1.70
CA LEU A 79 -7.05 -3.57 -2.93
C LEU A 79 -7.76 -2.20 -2.95
N SER A 80 -8.37 -1.82 -1.84
CA SER A 80 -9.08 -0.54 -1.71
C SER A 80 -8.13 0.64 -1.84
N VAL A 81 -6.95 0.56 -1.21
CA VAL A 81 -5.91 1.59 -1.31
C VAL A 81 -5.37 1.67 -2.74
N ASN A 82 -5.10 0.53 -3.38
CA ASN A 82 -4.62 0.50 -4.76
C ASN A 82 -5.62 1.16 -5.72
N GLN A 83 -6.91 0.84 -5.58
CA GLN A 83 -7.98 1.44 -6.37
C GLN A 83 -8.08 2.95 -6.13
N MET A 84 -7.96 3.40 -4.88
CA MET A 84 -7.98 4.83 -4.55
C MET A 84 -6.81 5.58 -5.19
N VAL A 85 -5.59 5.04 -5.08
CA VAL A 85 -4.38 5.63 -5.67
C VAL A 85 -4.49 5.68 -7.20
N SER A 86 -4.88 4.56 -7.82
CA SER A 86 -5.08 4.47 -9.28
C SER A 86 -6.19 5.43 -9.76
N GLY A 87 -7.24 5.61 -8.95
CA GLY A 87 -8.34 6.54 -9.22
C GLY A 87 -7.90 8.00 -9.21
N GLN A 88 -7.09 8.39 -8.22
CA GLN A 88 -6.52 9.75 -8.14
C GLN A 88 -5.67 10.08 -9.38
N GLN A 89 -4.86 9.14 -9.85
CA GLN A 89 -4.05 9.35 -11.06
C GLN A 89 -4.89 9.53 -12.31
N LYS A 90 -5.90 8.67 -12.49
CA LYS A 90 -6.83 8.78 -13.62
C LYS A 90 -7.52 10.14 -13.60
N MET A 91 -8.02 10.56 -12.44
CA MET A 91 -8.63 11.87 -12.25
C MET A 91 -7.67 13.02 -12.61
N LEU A 92 -6.41 12.97 -12.17
CA LEU A 92 -5.42 14.00 -12.52
C LEU A 92 -5.13 14.04 -14.03
N SER A 93 -5.04 12.87 -14.67
CA SER A 93 -4.88 12.74 -16.12
C SER A 93 -6.06 13.36 -16.86
N ASP A 94 -7.28 13.03 -16.44
CA ASP A 94 -8.52 13.53 -17.04
C ASP A 94 -8.63 15.06 -16.89
N ILE A 95 -8.38 15.59 -15.68
CA ILE A 95 -8.34 17.04 -15.42
C ILE A 95 -7.33 17.73 -16.33
N SER A 96 -6.12 17.17 -16.47
CA SER A 96 -5.08 17.77 -17.31
C SER A 96 -5.46 17.77 -18.80
N HIS A 97 -6.14 16.73 -19.27
CA HIS A 97 -6.71 16.69 -20.61
C HIS A 97 -7.81 17.74 -20.81
N GLU A 98 -8.72 17.87 -19.85
CA GLU A 98 -9.79 18.86 -19.90
C GLU A 98 -9.26 20.30 -19.83
N LEU A 99 -8.19 20.56 -19.09
CA LEU A 99 -7.53 21.88 -18.99
C LEU A 99 -6.76 22.28 -20.25
N ARG A 100 -6.27 21.32 -21.04
CA ARG A 100 -5.57 21.63 -22.31
C ARG A 100 -6.50 22.34 -23.31
N SER A 101 -7.79 21.96 -23.34
CA SER A 101 -8.78 22.56 -24.24
C SER A 101 -9.04 24.07 -24.00
N PRO A 102 -9.40 24.54 -22.78
CA PRO A 102 -9.55 25.96 -22.49
C PRO A 102 -8.22 26.72 -22.63
N LEU A 103 -7.07 26.12 -22.29
CA LEU A 103 -5.77 26.75 -22.49
C LEU A 103 -5.47 27.00 -23.97
N THR A 104 -5.73 26.01 -24.83
CA THR A 104 -5.60 26.14 -26.29
C THR A 104 -6.50 27.26 -26.81
N ARG A 105 -7.76 27.33 -26.33
CA ARG A 105 -8.70 28.40 -26.70
C ARG A 105 -8.21 29.78 -26.24
N LEU A 106 -7.62 29.88 -25.05
CA LEU A 106 -7.05 31.12 -24.53
C LEU A 106 -5.87 31.60 -25.40
N ARG A 107 -4.94 30.71 -25.75
CA ARG A 107 -3.83 31.02 -26.67
C ARG A 107 -4.32 31.44 -28.05
N MET A 108 -5.34 30.77 -28.59
CA MET A 108 -5.96 31.18 -29.86
C MET A 108 -6.58 32.58 -29.79
N ALA A 109 -7.30 32.90 -28.71
CA ALA A 109 -7.87 34.23 -28.50
C ALA A 109 -6.77 35.30 -28.38
N ASN A 110 -5.69 35.00 -27.65
CA ASN A 110 -4.52 35.87 -27.49
C ASN A 110 -3.81 36.14 -28.84
N ALA A 111 -3.61 35.09 -29.65
CA ALA A 111 -3.04 35.19 -31.00
C ALA A 111 -3.91 36.04 -31.94
N LEU A 112 -5.24 35.88 -31.88
CA LEU A 112 -6.18 36.70 -32.65
C LEU A 112 -6.17 38.17 -32.20
N ALA A 113 -6.08 38.44 -30.90
CA ALA A 113 -5.97 39.79 -30.35
C ALA A 113 -4.67 40.46 -30.78
N THR A 114 -3.55 39.74 -30.69
CA THR A 114 -2.21 40.19 -31.14
C THR A 114 -2.23 40.56 -32.63
N ARG A 115 -2.91 39.76 -33.47
CA ARG A 115 -3.05 40.05 -34.90
C ARG A 115 -3.92 41.27 -35.20
N LYS A 116 -4.95 41.53 -34.39
CA LYS A 116 -5.90 42.65 -34.61
C LYS A 116 -5.42 43.98 -34.06
N GLN A 117 -4.80 43.99 -32.88
CA GLN A 117 -4.48 45.21 -32.12
C GLN A 117 -2.96 45.48 -32.06
N GLY A 118 -2.14 44.59 -32.62
CA GLY A 118 -0.69 44.63 -32.47
C GLY A 118 -0.23 43.93 -31.19
N ASN A 119 1.09 43.75 -31.06
CA ASN A 119 1.66 43.13 -29.86
C ASN A 119 1.67 44.14 -28.70
N SER A 120 0.92 43.85 -27.64
CA SER A 120 0.92 44.63 -26.41
C SER A 120 1.66 43.88 -25.31
N LYS A 121 2.24 44.60 -24.34
CA LYS A 121 2.95 43.98 -23.20
C LYS A 121 2.01 43.08 -22.38
N GLU A 122 0.72 43.38 -22.38
CA GLU A 122 -0.31 42.60 -21.70
C GLU A 122 -0.57 41.27 -22.41
N LEU A 123 -0.63 41.25 -23.75
CA LEU A 123 -0.81 40.03 -24.55
C LEU A 123 0.40 39.08 -24.44
N GLU A 124 1.61 39.66 -24.41
CA GLU A 124 2.86 38.89 -24.19
C GLU A 124 2.91 38.28 -22.79
N ARG A 125 2.46 39.02 -21.76
CA ARG A 125 2.30 38.49 -20.40
C ARG A 125 1.29 37.35 -20.34
N ILE A 126 0.13 37.49 -20.99
CA ILE A 126 -0.90 36.44 -21.03
C ILE A 126 -0.35 35.17 -21.68
N GLU A 127 0.42 35.29 -22.77
CA GLU A 127 1.07 34.15 -23.43
C GLU A 127 2.06 33.45 -22.49
N THR A 128 2.91 34.23 -21.82
CA THR A 128 3.91 33.70 -20.88
C THR A 128 3.26 32.96 -19.71
N GLU A 129 2.16 33.50 -19.15
CA GLU A 129 1.43 32.83 -18.07
C GLU A 129 0.70 31.57 -18.56
N ALA A 130 0.19 31.57 -19.80
CA ALA A 130 -0.41 30.37 -20.40
C ALA A 130 0.62 29.24 -20.57
N GLU A 131 1.84 29.57 -21.01
CA GLU A 131 2.95 28.61 -21.11
C GLU A 131 3.37 28.09 -19.73
N ARG A 132 3.44 28.98 -18.74
CA ARG A 132 3.77 28.60 -17.37
C ARG A 132 2.74 27.64 -16.78
N LEU A 133 1.44 27.89 -16.99
CA LEU A 133 0.36 26.98 -16.59
C LEU A 133 0.47 25.62 -17.27
N GLU A 134 0.81 25.61 -18.57
CA GLU A 134 1.03 24.36 -19.30
C GLU A 134 2.17 23.53 -18.70
N GLN A 135 3.28 24.19 -18.38
CA GLN A 135 4.43 23.54 -17.78
C GLN A 135 4.10 22.98 -16.39
N MET A 136 3.43 23.76 -15.54
CA MET A 136 3.02 23.29 -14.21
C MET A 136 2.08 22.08 -14.27
N ILE A 137 1.17 22.03 -15.24
CA ILE A 137 0.28 20.87 -15.44
C ILE A 137 1.09 19.63 -15.84
N ARG A 138 2.08 19.79 -16.74
CA ARG A 138 2.98 18.70 -17.16
C ARG A 138 3.80 18.18 -15.99
N ASP A 139 4.45 19.07 -15.24
CA ASP A 139 5.28 18.70 -14.09
C ASP A 139 4.46 17.96 -13.01
N LEU A 140 3.23 18.40 -12.75
CA LEU A 140 2.32 17.74 -11.79
C LEU A 140 1.96 16.32 -12.25
N LEU A 141 1.66 16.13 -13.53
CA LEU A 141 1.37 14.80 -14.08
C LEU A 141 2.58 13.88 -14.04
N ASP A 142 3.77 14.39 -14.36
CA ASP A 142 5.01 13.62 -14.33
C ASP A 142 5.33 13.17 -12.90
N LEU A 143 5.19 14.06 -11.91
CA LEU A 143 5.34 13.71 -10.49
C LEU A 143 4.32 12.64 -10.06
N SER A 144 3.07 12.76 -10.49
CA SER A 144 2.03 11.76 -10.19
C SER A 144 2.33 10.39 -10.79
N ARG A 145 2.98 10.33 -11.96
CA ARG A 145 3.42 9.08 -12.62
C ARG A 145 4.67 8.50 -11.93
N MET A 146 5.67 9.34 -11.65
CA MET A 146 6.93 8.92 -11.02
C MET A 146 6.76 8.35 -9.62
N GLN A 147 5.80 8.84 -8.83
CA GLN A 147 5.48 8.24 -7.53
C GLN A 147 5.21 6.74 -7.69
N ILE A 148 4.49 6.32 -8.73
CA ILE A 148 4.19 4.90 -8.97
C ILE A 148 5.35 4.12 -9.61
N ASP A 149 6.08 4.70 -10.56
CA ASP A 149 7.24 4.01 -11.13
C ASP A 149 8.33 3.78 -10.08
N SER A 150 8.50 4.69 -9.12
CA SER A 150 9.39 4.49 -7.97
C SER A 150 8.92 3.37 -7.03
N HIS A 151 7.63 3.08 -7.03
CA HIS A 151 7.06 1.92 -6.34
C HIS A 151 7.31 0.60 -7.10
N HIS A 152 7.33 0.62 -8.44
CA HIS A 152 7.57 -0.58 -9.27
C HIS A 152 9.06 -0.92 -9.49
N ASN A 153 9.93 0.09 -9.62
CA ASN A 153 11.35 -0.12 -9.95
C ASN A 153 12.21 -0.64 -8.77
N ARG A 154 11.66 -0.70 -7.55
CA ARG A 154 12.32 -1.33 -6.40
C ARG A 154 12.34 -2.86 -6.48
N GLU A 155 11.49 -3.48 -7.31
CA GLU A 155 11.45 -4.93 -7.51
C GLU A 155 12.58 -5.48 -8.39
N LEU A 156 13.22 -4.64 -9.23
CA LEU A 156 14.28 -5.10 -10.14
C LEU A 156 15.69 -5.04 -9.53
N LEU A 157 15.83 -4.50 -8.31
CA LEU A 157 17.13 -4.29 -7.65
C LEU A 157 17.29 -5.09 -6.33
N SER A 158 16.37 -6.01 -6.01
CA SER A 158 16.44 -6.93 -4.87
C SER A 158 16.26 -8.37 -5.31
#